data_AF-A0A0H4CIK5-F1
#
_entry.id   AF-A0A0H4CIK5-F1
#
_cell.length_a   1.000
_cell.length_b   1.000
_cell.length_c   1.000
_cell.angle_alpha   90.00
_cell.angle_beta   90.00
_cell.angle_gamma   90.00
#
_symmetry.space_group_name_H-M   'P 1'
#
loop_
_entity.id
_entity.type
_entity.pdbx_description
1 polymer ?
#
loop_
_entity_poly.entity_id
_entity_poly.type
_entity_poly.pdbx_seq_one_letter_code
_entity_poly.pdbx_strand_id
1 'polypeptide(L)'
;MVVQTLRSATAATIAYVIALRLSPEPAPLTAPLTALLVVQVTFYATLTNGIRRVNSVVAGVLVAIAFSVLVGLTWWSLALLIVASLAVGHLVRVDEYVAEVAISAMLVLGVTTVGYTAWARIVETLIGAVVGTACNLLLPPPVWVDKAGRSIEDLARRVRQLMLRMGEEAAGRTPWQQAAERLHEARRLDHDIVQVDAALRQAEDSLRLNPRVKEGLLHRVVLRTGLDTLEICTVVLRVLARSFTDLAKARGSEELFPPRVGATVEQLLSEIADAIVSFAVLVTTHLSENAESAEARLSAELHTAAGTRDRLAELLREEIRKDWAHWQLLGAVLTETTRIIDELNTEHRARRLLEELDRVSRGQRTKLPRLARLRDRLGVQEELWRNRAGVGERFR
;
A
#
# COMPACT_ATOMS: atom_id res chain seq x y z
N MET A 1 -0.40 1.05 21.17
CA MET A 1 -1.75 0.71 21.69
C MET A 1 -2.29 1.75 22.68
N VAL A 2 -1.54 2.14 23.72
CA VAL A 2 -1.99 3.10 24.75
C VAL A 2 -2.54 4.41 24.17
N VAL A 3 -1.87 5.01 23.18
CA VAL A 3 -2.32 6.25 22.52
C VAL A 3 -3.67 6.08 21.81
N GLN A 4 -3.90 4.93 21.16
CA GLN A 4 -5.17 4.65 20.48
C GLN A 4 -6.29 4.47 21.50
N THR A 5 -6.04 3.72 22.58
CA THR A 5 -7.03 3.49 23.64
C THR A 5 -7.43 4.81 24.32
N LEU A 6 -6.45 5.66 24.64
CA LEU A 6 -6.71 6.97 25.26
C LEU A 6 -7.49 7.89 24.31
N ARG A 7 -7.17 7.86 23.02
CA ARG A 7 -7.88 8.63 21.99
C ARG A 7 -9.32 8.18 21.82
N SER A 8 -9.57 6.88 21.71
CA SER A 8 -10.91 6.31 21.60
C SER A 8 -11.74 6.59 22.86
N ALA A 9 -11.14 6.49 24.05
CA ALA A 9 -11.80 6.84 25.30
C ALA A 9 -12.16 8.34 25.36
N THR A 10 -11.21 9.22 25.02
CA THR A 10 -11.45 10.68 25.00
C THR A 10 -12.55 11.06 24.02
N ALA A 11 -12.54 10.48 22.81
CA ALA A 11 -13.57 10.72 21.81
C ALA A 11 -14.97 10.24 22.27
N ALA A 12 -15.04 9.07 22.92
CA ALA A 12 -16.28 8.56 23.49
C ALA A 12 -16.80 9.47 24.62
N THR A 13 -15.94 9.93 25.53
CA THR A 13 -16.32 10.85 26.61
C THR A 13 -16.82 12.19 26.06
N ILE A 14 -16.14 12.77 25.07
CA ILE A 14 -16.57 14.02 24.43
C ILE A 14 -17.93 13.83 23.74
N ALA A 15 -18.12 12.71 23.03
CA ALA A 15 -19.39 12.40 22.36
C ALA A 15 -20.54 12.29 23.36
N TYR A 16 -20.31 11.66 24.51
CA TYR A 16 -21.30 11.56 25.58
C TYR A 16 -21.66 12.93 26.17
N VAL A 17 -20.68 13.77 26.48
CA VAL A 17 -20.91 15.12 27.04
C VAL A 17 -21.68 16.00 26.06
N ILE A 18 -21.38 15.90 24.76
CA ILE A 18 -22.09 16.64 23.72
C ILE A 18 -23.52 16.10 23.57
N ALA A 19 -23.70 14.77 23.57
CA ALA A 19 -25.01 14.16 23.47
C ALA A 19 -25.91 14.49 24.67
N LEU A 20 -25.37 14.62 25.88
CA LEU A 20 -26.13 15.06 27.06
C LEU A 20 -26.72 16.48 26.92
N ARG A 21 -26.14 17.34 26.08
CA ARG A 21 -26.62 18.72 25.87
C ARG A 21 -27.59 18.86 24.69
N LEU A 22 -27.56 17.91 23.75
CA LEU A 22 -28.25 17.99 22.46
C LEU A 22 -29.34 16.93 22.30
N SER A 23 -29.17 15.77 22.94
CA SER A 23 -30.17 14.71 22.98
C SER A 23 -31.09 14.93 24.19
N PRO A 24 -32.41 14.78 24.00
CA PRO A 24 -33.35 14.85 25.10
C PRO A 24 -33.45 13.56 25.94
N GLU A 25 -32.71 12.52 25.59
CA GLU A 25 -32.73 11.24 26.31
C GLU A 25 -31.87 11.33 27.60
N PRO A 26 -32.35 10.84 28.76
CA PRO A 26 -31.65 11.00 30.04
C PRO A 26 -30.29 10.26 30.13
N ALA A 27 -30.02 9.31 29.24
CA ALA A 27 -28.74 8.60 29.17
C ALA A 27 -28.37 8.24 27.71
N PRO A 28 -27.76 9.17 26.94
CA PRO A 28 -27.48 8.98 25.51
C PRO A 28 -26.21 8.12 25.30
N LEU A 29 -26.31 6.82 25.56
CA LEU A 29 -25.20 5.86 25.47
C LEU A 29 -24.84 5.48 24.02
N THR A 30 -25.67 5.85 23.06
CA THR A 30 -25.50 5.46 21.66
C THR A 30 -24.46 6.34 20.97
N ALA A 31 -24.32 7.60 21.37
CA ALA A 31 -23.28 8.51 20.93
C ALA A 31 -21.85 8.08 21.32
N PRO A 32 -21.53 7.75 22.59
CA PRO A 32 -20.20 7.27 22.98
C PRO A 32 -19.86 5.90 22.39
N LEU A 33 -20.83 4.96 22.36
CA LEU A 33 -20.68 3.70 21.60
C LEU A 33 -20.33 4.03 20.15
N THR A 34 -20.98 5.06 19.61
CA THR A 34 -20.77 5.40 18.22
C THR A 34 -19.38 5.94 17.94
N ALA A 35 -18.91 6.87 18.76
CA ALA A 35 -17.56 7.39 18.66
C ALA A 35 -16.50 6.29 18.85
N LEU A 36 -16.71 5.34 19.77
CA LEU A 36 -15.77 4.24 20.01
C LEU A 36 -15.56 3.36 18.77
N LEU A 37 -16.65 3.00 18.08
CA LEU A 37 -16.61 2.14 16.89
C LEU A 37 -16.11 2.88 15.63
N VAL A 38 -16.37 4.18 15.54
CA VAL A 38 -15.98 5.01 14.41
C VAL A 38 -14.51 5.43 14.49
N VAL A 39 -13.94 5.63 15.68
CA VAL A 39 -12.54 6.02 15.84
C VAL A 39 -11.61 4.87 15.43
N GLN A 40 -11.09 4.96 14.21
CA GLN A 40 -10.18 3.99 13.61
C GLN A 40 -8.74 4.52 13.55
N VAL A 41 -7.79 3.63 13.28
CA VAL A 41 -6.35 3.96 13.16
C VAL A 41 -6.08 4.91 11.99
N THR A 42 -6.96 4.97 10.98
CA THR A 42 -6.85 5.90 9.84
C THR A 42 -8.06 6.81 9.72
N PHE A 43 -7.87 8.00 9.17
CA PHE A 43 -8.95 8.97 8.91
C PHE A 43 -9.93 8.46 7.85
N TYR A 44 -9.42 7.85 6.78
CA TYR A 44 -10.25 7.23 5.77
C TYR A 44 -11.16 6.13 6.34
N ALA A 45 -10.61 5.23 7.17
CA ALA A 45 -11.41 4.19 7.82
C ALA A 45 -12.44 4.79 8.79
N THR A 46 -12.06 5.82 9.54
CA THR A 46 -12.98 6.52 10.46
C THR A 46 -14.15 7.14 9.71
N LEU A 47 -13.87 7.87 8.62
CA LEU A 47 -14.91 8.50 7.82
C LEU A 47 -15.82 7.46 7.14
N THR A 48 -15.22 6.44 6.52
CA THR A 48 -15.98 5.40 5.80
C THR A 48 -16.83 4.57 6.77
N ASN A 49 -16.28 4.20 7.92
CA ASN A 49 -17.03 3.47 8.95
C ASN A 49 -18.10 4.35 9.58
N GLY A 50 -17.82 5.64 9.83
CA GLY A 50 -18.81 6.62 10.28
C GLY A 50 -20.01 6.73 9.34
N ILE A 51 -19.76 6.85 8.02
CA ILE A 51 -20.83 6.91 7.02
C ILE A 51 -21.62 5.60 6.95
N ARG A 52 -20.92 4.45 6.89
CA ARG A 52 -21.57 3.13 6.86
C ARG A 52 -22.49 2.95 8.07
N ARG A 53 -22.00 3.31 9.26
CA ARG A 53 -22.71 3.24 10.53
C ARG A 53 -23.96 4.12 10.57
N VAL A 54 -23.83 5.38 10.16
CA VAL A 54 -24.98 6.30 10.08
C VAL A 54 -26.04 5.73 9.14
N ASN A 55 -25.63 5.20 7.98
CA ASN A 55 -26.55 4.55 7.05
C ASN A 55 -27.23 3.30 7.66
N SER A 56 -26.51 2.49 8.44
CA SER A 56 -27.08 1.32 9.12
C SER A 56 -28.19 1.71 10.09
N VAL A 57 -27.93 2.72 10.92
CA VAL A 57 -28.88 3.18 11.92
C VAL A 57 -30.09 3.82 11.24
N VAL A 58 -29.87 4.68 10.24
CA VAL A 58 -30.96 5.30 9.47
C VAL A 58 -31.82 4.24 8.77
N ALA A 59 -31.21 3.24 8.14
CA ALA A 59 -31.94 2.15 7.52
C ALA A 59 -32.77 1.34 8.53
N GLY A 60 -32.20 1.00 9.70
CA GLY A 60 -32.91 0.28 10.75
C GLY A 60 -34.09 1.07 11.32
N VAL A 61 -33.90 2.39 11.53
CA VAL A 61 -34.95 3.29 11.98
C VAL A 61 -36.08 3.40 10.94
N LEU A 62 -35.76 3.53 9.65
CA LEU A 62 -36.76 3.58 8.58
C LEU A 62 -37.56 2.28 8.48
N VAL A 63 -36.89 1.12 8.58
CA VAL A 63 -37.55 -0.18 8.60
C VAL A 63 -38.49 -0.29 9.80
N ALA A 64 -38.05 0.13 11.00
CA ALA A 64 -38.89 0.12 12.20
C ALA A 64 -40.10 1.06 12.09
N ILE A 65 -39.94 2.27 11.56
CA ILE A 65 -41.04 3.20 11.34
C ILE A 65 -42.05 2.58 10.36
N ALA A 66 -41.59 2.06 9.22
CA ALA A 66 -42.47 1.40 8.25
C ALA A 66 -43.23 0.25 8.91
N PHE A 67 -42.53 -0.61 9.65
CA PHE A 67 -43.14 -1.76 10.30
C PHE A 67 -44.14 -1.38 11.40
N SER A 68 -43.86 -0.33 12.17
CA SER A 68 -44.72 0.16 13.26
C SER A 68 -46.09 0.66 12.79
N VAL A 69 -46.18 1.12 11.53
CA VAL A 69 -47.44 1.57 10.92
C VAL A 69 -48.25 0.37 10.40
N LEU A 70 -47.59 -0.73 10.04
CA LEU A 70 -48.21 -1.91 9.45
C LEU A 70 -48.62 -2.98 10.47
N VAL A 71 -47.88 -3.15 11.59
CA VAL A 71 -48.05 -4.28 12.51
C VAL A 71 -47.79 -3.88 13.97
N GLY A 72 -48.63 -4.33 14.90
CA GLY A 72 -48.38 -4.21 16.35
C GLY A 72 -47.22 -5.09 16.84
N LEU A 73 -46.73 -4.83 18.06
CA LEU A 73 -45.62 -5.60 18.64
C LEU A 73 -46.10 -7.02 19.04
N THR A 74 -45.67 -8.04 18.28
CA THR A 74 -45.93 -9.46 18.53
C THR A 74 -44.66 -10.28 18.26
N TRP A 75 -44.60 -11.53 18.71
CA TRP A 75 -43.41 -12.38 18.51
C TRP A 75 -43.10 -12.64 17.02
N TRP A 76 -44.13 -12.76 16.18
CA TRP A 76 -43.96 -12.98 14.73
C TRP A 76 -43.64 -11.68 14.00
N SER A 77 -44.15 -10.53 14.45
CA SER A 77 -43.80 -9.23 13.87
C SER A 77 -42.35 -8.85 14.18
N LEU A 78 -41.85 -9.20 15.36
CA LEU A 78 -40.43 -9.08 15.72
C LEU A 78 -39.54 -9.95 14.82
N ALA A 79 -39.90 -11.21 14.60
CA ALA A 79 -39.14 -12.11 13.72
C ALA A 79 -39.08 -11.55 12.29
N LEU A 80 -40.21 -11.06 11.77
CA LEU A 80 -40.29 -10.50 10.42
C LEU A 80 -39.50 -9.19 10.30
N LEU A 81 -39.52 -8.35 11.34
CA LEU A 81 -38.68 -7.14 11.41
C LEU A 81 -37.19 -7.46 11.34
N ILE A 82 -36.72 -8.47 12.09
CA ILE A 82 -35.31 -8.86 12.09
C ILE A 82 -34.90 -9.34 10.69
N VAL A 83 -35.69 -10.23 10.08
CA VAL A 83 -35.41 -10.75 8.72
C VAL A 83 -35.41 -9.60 7.70
N ALA A 84 -36.39 -8.70 7.75
CA ALA A 84 -36.45 -7.54 6.87
C ALA A 84 -35.25 -6.61 7.07
N SER A 85 -34.86 -6.33 8.31
CA SER A 85 -33.73 -5.46 8.65
C SER A 85 -32.39 -6.04 8.17
N LEU A 86 -32.19 -7.35 8.32
CA LEU A 86 -31.00 -8.04 7.82
C LEU A 86 -30.96 -8.04 6.28
N ALA A 87 -32.10 -8.29 5.62
CA ALA A 87 -32.21 -8.24 4.16
C ALA A 87 -31.92 -6.83 3.62
N VAL A 88 -32.46 -5.80 4.27
CA VAL A 88 -32.18 -4.40 3.92
C VAL A 88 -30.72 -4.04 4.19
N GLY A 89 -30.12 -4.52 5.28
CA GLY A 89 -28.70 -4.29 5.57
C GLY A 89 -27.77 -4.85 4.49
N HIS A 90 -28.09 -6.02 3.93
CA HIS A 90 -27.39 -6.57 2.76
C HIS A 90 -27.64 -5.76 1.49
N LEU A 91 -28.88 -5.30 1.27
CA LEU A 91 -29.23 -4.48 0.10
C LEU A 91 -28.52 -3.11 0.09
N VAL A 92 -28.34 -2.51 1.26
CA VAL A 92 -27.62 -1.23 1.45
C VAL A 92 -26.09 -1.41 1.46
N ARG A 93 -25.58 -2.64 1.25
CA ARG A 93 -24.14 -2.97 1.21
C ARG A 93 -23.38 -2.55 2.46
N VAL A 94 -24.02 -2.77 3.61
CA VAL A 94 -23.45 -2.46 4.92
C VAL A 94 -22.84 -3.72 5.52
N ASP A 95 -21.89 -4.34 4.82
CA ASP A 95 -21.44 -5.72 5.08
C ASP A 95 -21.00 -5.97 6.54
N GLU A 96 -20.29 -5.04 7.18
CA GLU A 96 -19.83 -5.18 8.58
C GLU A 96 -20.87 -4.76 9.65
N TYR A 97 -21.93 -4.02 9.28
CA TYR A 97 -22.90 -3.45 10.24
C TYR A 97 -24.35 -3.90 9.98
N VAL A 98 -24.56 -5.00 9.25
CA VAL A 98 -25.89 -5.57 8.99
C VAL A 98 -26.65 -5.85 10.29
N ALA A 99 -25.97 -6.39 11.31
CA ALA A 99 -26.55 -6.65 12.62
C ALA A 99 -27.01 -5.36 13.33
N GLU A 100 -26.34 -4.23 13.08
CA GLU A 100 -26.68 -2.95 13.70
C GLU A 100 -27.98 -2.36 13.15
N VAL A 101 -28.32 -2.67 11.89
CA VAL A 101 -29.62 -2.34 11.29
C VAL A 101 -30.74 -3.02 12.08
N ALA A 102 -30.60 -4.32 12.35
CA ALA A 102 -31.58 -5.09 13.12
C ALA A 102 -31.68 -4.63 14.57
N ILE A 103 -30.54 -4.40 15.25
CA ILE A 103 -30.51 -3.88 16.63
C ILE A 103 -31.21 -2.53 16.72
N SER A 104 -30.92 -1.61 15.80
CA SER A 104 -31.53 -0.28 15.77
C SER A 104 -33.04 -0.36 15.51
N ALA A 105 -33.46 -1.24 14.59
CA ALA A 105 -34.89 -1.45 14.31
C ALA A 105 -35.64 -2.00 15.53
N MET A 106 -35.06 -2.97 16.23
CA MET A 106 -35.63 -3.57 17.44
C MET A 106 -35.77 -2.54 18.57
N LEU A 107 -34.74 -1.72 18.80
CA LEU A 107 -34.76 -0.68 19.85
C LEU A 107 -35.82 0.38 19.59
N VAL A 108 -36.05 0.76 18.33
CA VAL A 108 -37.09 1.73 17.97
C VAL A 108 -38.49 1.14 18.11
N LEU A 109 -38.69 -0.13 17.70
CA LEU A 109 -39.99 -0.81 17.79
C LEU A 109 -40.37 -1.16 19.24
N GLY A 110 -39.38 -1.46 20.10
CA GLY A 110 -39.60 -1.86 21.50
C GLY A 110 -39.99 -0.72 22.45
N VAL A 111 -39.88 0.54 22.02
CA VAL A 111 -40.25 1.71 22.84
C VAL A 111 -41.55 2.32 22.32
N THR A 112 -42.49 2.61 23.23
CA THR A 112 -43.87 3.01 22.93
C THR A 112 -44.02 4.36 22.21
N THR A 113 -42.96 5.16 22.10
CA THR A 113 -42.94 6.47 21.43
C THR A 113 -42.03 6.48 20.21
N VAL A 114 -42.46 5.79 19.15
CA VAL A 114 -41.68 5.52 17.92
C VAL A 114 -41.08 6.80 17.28
N GLY A 115 -41.79 7.94 17.31
CA GLY A 115 -41.33 9.17 16.67
C GLY A 115 -40.19 9.88 17.39
N TYR A 116 -40.24 9.95 18.73
CA TYR A 116 -39.25 10.68 19.52
C TYR A 116 -37.94 9.88 19.66
N THR A 117 -38.05 8.56 19.82
CA THR A 117 -36.89 7.66 19.96
C THR A 117 -36.17 7.45 18.63
N ALA A 118 -36.89 7.40 17.50
CA ALA A 118 -36.29 7.36 16.17
C ALA A 118 -35.41 8.59 15.90
N TRP A 119 -35.90 9.78 16.25
CA TRP A 119 -35.14 11.02 16.08
C TRP A 119 -33.91 11.06 16.99
N ALA A 120 -34.07 10.73 18.28
CA ALA A 120 -32.96 10.66 19.24
C ALA A 120 -31.86 9.71 18.76
N ARG A 121 -32.22 8.53 18.25
CA ARG A 121 -31.25 7.53 17.77
C ARG A 121 -30.43 8.01 16.58
N ILE A 122 -31.07 8.71 15.64
CA ILE A 122 -30.40 9.30 14.46
C ILE A 122 -29.45 10.42 14.91
N VAL A 123 -29.92 11.33 15.76
CA VAL A 123 -29.15 12.47 16.26
C VAL A 123 -27.94 12.00 17.06
N GLU A 124 -28.09 11.04 17.96
CA GLU A 124 -26.99 10.53 18.77
C GLU A 124 -25.93 9.79 17.94
N THR A 125 -26.36 9.03 16.92
CA THR A 125 -25.44 8.37 15.98
C THR A 125 -24.68 9.40 15.14
N LEU A 126 -25.37 10.45 14.68
CA LEU A 126 -24.72 11.56 13.98
C LEU A 126 -23.70 12.27 14.87
N ILE A 127 -24.06 12.58 16.13
CA ILE A 127 -23.14 13.21 17.09
C ILE A 127 -21.92 12.33 17.32
N GLY A 128 -22.10 11.02 17.58
CA GLY A 128 -20.98 10.10 17.79
C GLY A 128 -20.08 9.97 16.55
N ALA A 129 -20.65 9.94 15.35
CA ALA A 129 -19.88 9.88 14.09
C ALA A 129 -19.11 11.19 13.83
N VAL A 130 -19.75 12.35 14.04
CA VAL A 130 -19.13 13.67 13.87
C VAL A 130 -18.01 13.86 14.90
N VAL A 131 -18.26 13.57 16.17
CA VAL A 131 -17.26 13.73 17.24
C VAL A 131 -16.11 12.74 17.07
N GLY A 132 -16.39 11.48 16.71
CA GLY A 132 -15.35 10.49 16.42
C GLY A 132 -14.47 10.90 15.24
N THR A 133 -15.08 11.44 14.18
CA THR A 133 -14.35 11.96 13.00
C THR A 133 -13.56 13.22 13.34
N ALA A 134 -14.13 14.15 14.10
CA ALA A 134 -13.49 15.41 14.51
C ALA A 134 -12.32 15.14 15.47
N CYS A 135 -12.46 14.22 16.43
CA CYS A 135 -11.37 13.81 17.31
C CYS A 135 -10.22 13.18 16.50
N ASN A 136 -10.53 12.37 15.48
CA ASN A 136 -9.51 11.79 14.62
C ASN A 136 -8.84 12.82 13.70
N LEU A 137 -9.53 13.92 13.39
CA LEU A 137 -8.98 15.05 12.64
C LEU A 137 -8.05 15.92 13.52
N LEU A 138 -8.45 16.20 14.76
CA LEU A 138 -7.72 17.03 15.72
C LEU A 138 -6.53 16.29 16.36
N LEU A 139 -6.64 14.97 16.51
CA LEU A 139 -5.58 14.07 16.98
C LEU A 139 -5.19 13.12 15.83
N PRO A 140 -4.51 13.65 14.79
CA PRO A 140 -4.24 12.89 13.59
C PRO A 140 -3.40 11.65 13.90
N PRO A 141 -3.73 10.50 13.28
CA PRO A 141 -2.98 9.28 13.49
C PRO A 141 -1.54 9.41 12.98
N PRO A 142 -0.60 8.60 13.50
CA PRO A 142 0.78 8.59 13.02
C PRO A 142 0.81 8.26 11.53
N VAL A 143 1.69 8.94 10.78
CA VAL A 143 1.92 8.68 9.37
C VAL A 143 2.82 7.43 9.27
N TRP A 144 2.33 6.37 8.62
CA TRP A 144 3.04 5.07 8.58
C TRP A 144 4.03 4.97 7.42
N VAL A 145 4.31 6.09 6.74
CA VAL A 145 5.18 6.17 5.55
C VAL A 145 6.60 5.74 5.88
N ASP A 146 7.17 6.19 7.00
CA ASP A 146 8.54 5.79 7.41
C ASP A 146 8.64 4.30 7.71
N LYS A 147 7.54 3.66 8.14
CA LYS A 147 7.52 2.22 8.37
C LYS A 147 7.47 1.46 7.04
N ALA A 148 6.64 1.90 6.10
CA ALA A 148 6.59 1.31 4.77
C ALA A 148 7.92 1.48 4.01
N GLY A 149 8.55 2.67 4.11
CA GLY A 149 9.87 2.90 3.52
C GLY A 149 10.95 2.00 4.11
N ARG A 150 11.02 1.88 5.44
CA ARG A 150 11.94 0.92 6.09
C ARG A 150 11.70 -0.52 5.68
N SER A 151 10.45 -0.95 5.53
CA SER A 151 10.12 -2.29 5.04
C SER A 151 10.63 -2.54 3.61
N ILE A 152 10.58 -1.52 2.73
CA ILE A 152 11.12 -1.56 1.36
C ILE A 152 12.65 -1.65 1.39
N GLU A 153 13.32 -0.82 2.20
CA GLU A 153 14.77 -0.87 2.37
C GLU A 153 15.25 -2.21 2.95
N ASP A 154 14.51 -2.75 3.92
CA ASP A 154 14.81 -4.06 4.52
C ASP A 154 14.69 -5.18 3.47
N LEU A 155 13.68 -5.15 2.60
CA LEU A 155 13.53 -6.09 1.49
C LEU A 155 14.71 -5.96 0.51
N ALA A 156 15.05 -4.74 0.10
CA ALA A 156 16.18 -4.49 -0.80
C ALA A 156 17.51 -4.98 -0.20
N ARG A 157 17.73 -4.80 1.10
CA ARG A 157 18.91 -5.36 1.80
C ARG A 157 18.94 -6.89 1.77
N ARG A 158 17.79 -7.57 1.94
CA ARG A 158 17.72 -9.04 1.83
C ARG A 158 17.99 -9.53 0.41
N VAL A 159 17.44 -8.86 -0.59
CA VAL A 159 17.72 -9.13 -2.02
C VAL A 159 19.22 -8.97 -2.29
N ARG A 160 19.84 -7.87 -1.83
CA ARG A 160 21.28 -7.64 -1.94
C ARG A 160 22.11 -8.76 -1.33
N GLN A 161 21.78 -9.17 -0.10
CA GLN A 161 22.51 -10.25 0.59
C GLN A 161 22.43 -11.59 -0.15
N LEU A 162 21.31 -11.89 -0.81
CA LEU A 162 21.17 -13.09 -1.61
C LEU A 162 21.98 -13.00 -2.92
N MET A 163 21.95 -11.85 -3.60
CA MET A 163 22.74 -11.64 -4.82
C MET A 163 24.24 -11.75 -4.56
N LEU A 164 24.74 -11.16 -3.47
CA LEU A 164 26.15 -11.26 -3.09
C LEU A 164 26.57 -12.71 -2.84
N ARG A 165 25.78 -13.45 -2.05
CA ARG A 165 26.06 -14.87 -1.78
C ARG A 165 26.04 -15.72 -3.04
N MET A 166 25.13 -15.45 -3.98
CA MET A 166 25.13 -16.13 -5.28
C MET A 166 26.35 -15.76 -6.13
N GLY A 167 26.80 -14.51 -6.06
CA GLY A 167 28.02 -14.04 -6.72
C GLY A 167 29.28 -14.73 -6.19
N GLU A 168 29.45 -14.76 -4.87
CA GLU A 168 30.58 -15.45 -4.20
C GLU A 168 30.65 -16.94 -4.58
N GLU A 169 29.49 -17.58 -4.77
CA GLU A 169 29.37 -18.98 -5.17
C GLU A 169 29.61 -19.21 -6.68
N ALA A 170 29.68 -18.15 -7.51
CA ALA A 170 29.76 -18.27 -8.97
C ALA A 170 31.13 -18.78 -9.47
N ALA A 171 32.22 -18.36 -8.83
CA ALA A 171 33.57 -18.83 -9.19
C ALA A 171 33.96 -20.16 -8.51
N GLY A 172 33.10 -20.67 -7.62
CA GLY A 172 33.36 -21.85 -6.80
C GLY A 172 32.83 -23.16 -7.38
N ARG A 173 33.18 -24.25 -6.69
CA ARG A 173 32.60 -25.59 -6.88
C ARG A 173 31.41 -25.75 -5.94
N THR A 174 30.33 -25.05 -6.25
CA THR A 174 29.13 -25.02 -5.41
C THR A 174 28.29 -26.27 -5.65
N PRO A 175 28.07 -27.13 -4.64
CA PRO A 175 27.22 -28.29 -4.78
C PRO A 175 25.79 -27.87 -5.14
N TRP A 176 25.10 -28.68 -5.94
CA TRP A 176 23.73 -28.37 -6.37
C TRP A 176 22.76 -28.18 -5.19
N GLN A 177 23.00 -28.84 -4.04
CA GLN A 177 22.22 -28.68 -2.82
C GLN A 177 22.31 -27.25 -2.29
N GLN A 178 23.53 -26.68 -2.27
CA GLN A 178 23.76 -25.31 -1.81
C GLN A 178 23.12 -24.28 -2.77
N ALA A 179 23.21 -24.51 -4.09
CA ALA A 179 22.49 -23.68 -5.07
C ALA A 179 20.96 -23.79 -4.90
N ALA A 180 20.44 -24.98 -4.59
CA ALA A 180 19.02 -25.18 -4.31
C ALA A 180 18.56 -24.47 -3.03
N GLU A 181 19.42 -24.36 -2.01
CA GLU A 181 19.14 -23.54 -0.81
C GLU A 181 19.01 -22.05 -1.18
N ARG A 182 19.87 -21.52 -2.06
CA ARG A 182 19.73 -20.13 -2.57
C ARG A 182 18.41 -19.93 -3.30
N LEU A 183 17.96 -20.91 -4.09
CA LEU A 183 16.65 -20.87 -4.73
C LEU A 183 15.49 -20.90 -3.71
N HIS A 184 15.61 -21.65 -2.62
CA HIS A 184 14.63 -21.62 -1.54
C HIS A 184 14.62 -20.28 -0.80
N GLU A 185 15.78 -19.68 -0.57
CA GLU A 185 15.87 -18.33 -0.02
C GLU A 185 15.22 -17.29 -0.94
N ALA A 186 15.47 -17.36 -2.25
CA ALA A 186 14.81 -16.50 -3.22
C ALA A 186 13.28 -16.60 -3.17
N ARG A 187 12.74 -17.82 -3.01
CA ARG A 187 11.28 -18.04 -2.85
C ARG A 187 10.73 -17.46 -1.54
N ARG A 188 11.53 -17.37 -0.49
CA ARG A 188 11.11 -16.74 0.78
C ARG A 188 10.95 -15.23 0.62
N LEU A 189 11.76 -14.60 -0.24
CA LEU A 189 11.61 -13.17 -0.55
C LEU A 189 10.24 -12.85 -1.18
N ASP A 190 9.66 -13.79 -1.95
CA ASP A 190 8.27 -13.64 -2.45
C ASP A 190 7.25 -13.48 -1.32
N HIS A 191 7.45 -14.18 -0.19
CA HIS A 191 6.59 -14.04 0.98
C HIS A 191 6.82 -12.71 1.71
N ASP A 192 8.07 -12.25 1.76
CA ASP A 192 8.40 -10.96 2.37
C ASP A 192 7.72 -9.81 1.61
N ILE A 193 7.61 -9.88 0.28
CA ILE A 193 6.88 -8.90 -0.54
C ILE A 193 5.44 -8.74 -0.08
N VAL A 194 4.75 -9.83 0.27
CA VAL A 194 3.36 -9.77 0.79
C VAL A 194 3.28 -8.98 2.09
N GLN A 195 4.27 -9.13 2.97
CA GLN A 195 4.35 -8.38 4.21
C GLN A 195 4.64 -6.88 3.97
N VAL A 196 5.51 -6.58 3.00
CA VAL A 196 5.78 -5.19 2.59
C VAL A 196 4.57 -4.55 1.93
N ASP A 197 3.83 -5.25 1.07
CA ASP A 197 2.58 -4.75 0.45
C ASP A 197 1.51 -4.47 1.50
N ALA A 198 1.38 -5.31 2.54
CA ALA A 198 0.47 -5.05 3.65
C ALA A 198 0.85 -3.77 4.43
N ALA A 199 2.14 -3.58 4.71
CA ALA A 199 2.64 -2.35 5.36
C ALA A 199 2.42 -1.11 4.47
N LEU A 200 2.63 -1.26 3.16
CA LEU A 200 2.39 -0.21 2.19
C LEU A 200 0.92 0.16 2.12
N ARG A 201 0.00 -0.80 1.99
CA ARG A 201 -1.46 -0.56 2.01
C ARG A 201 -1.89 0.21 3.26
N GLN A 202 -1.35 -0.14 4.43
CA GLN A 202 -1.61 0.59 5.66
C GLN A 202 -1.12 2.05 5.58
N ALA A 203 0.06 2.28 5.00
CA ALA A 203 0.58 3.63 4.76
C ALA A 203 -0.30 4.40 3.75
N GLU A 204 -0.73 3.77 2.65
CA GLU A 204 -1.62 4.37 1.67
C GLU A 204 -2.95 4.83 2.29
N ASP A 205 -3.57 3.99 3.13
CA ASP A 205 -4.81 4.32 3.83
C ASP A 205 -4.62 5.43 4.87
N SER A 206 -3.43 5.55 5.46
CA SER A 206 -3.08 6.65 6.36
C SER A 206 -2.90 7.99 5.62
N LEU A 207 -2.49 7.94 4.35
CA LEU A 207 -2.30 9.10 3.49
C LEU A 207 -3.62 9.55 2.82
N ARG A 208 -4.58 8.63 2.65
CA ARG A 208 -5.90 8.96 2.11
C ARG A 208 -6.61 9.96 3.04
N LEU A 209 -6.88 11.15 2.49
CA LEU A 209 -7.63 12.24 3.14
C LEU A 209 -6.95 12.86 4.38
N ASN A 210 -5.64 12.67 4.58
CA ASN A 210 -4.92 13.35 5.65
C ASN A 210 -4.61 14.80 5.24
N PRO A 211 -5.25 15.82 5.84
CA PRO A 211 -5.09 17.22 5.42
C PRO A 211 -3.68 17.78 5.66
N ARG A 212 -2.85 17.10 6.48
CA ARG A 212 -1.48 17.53 6.78
C ARG A 212 -0.46 17.13 5.72
N VAL A 213 -0.75 16.18 4.83
CA VAL A 213 0.23 15.68 3.86
C VAL A 213 -0.06 16.28 2.49
N LYS A 214 0.64 17.37 2.16
CA LYS A 214 0.50 18.06 0.87
C LYS A 214 0.87 17.18 -0.34
N GLU A 215 1.72 16.18 -0.15
CA GLU A 215 2.23 15.30 -1.23
C GLU A 215 1.91 13.80 -1.01
N GLY A 216 0.84 13.49 -0.28
CA GLY A 216 0.50 12.10 0.06
C GLY A 216 0.21 11.22 -1.16
N LEU A 217 -0.31 11.79 -2.26
CA LEU A 217 -0.54 11.08 -3.51
C LEU A 217 0.77 10.70 -4.21
N LEU A 218 1.74 11.63 -4.27
CA LEU A 218 3.05 11.37 -4.89
C LEU A 218 3.80 10.29 -4.10
N HIS A 219 3.85 10.39 -2.77
CA HIS A 219 4.47 9.39 -1.91
C HIS A 219 3.85 8.00 -2.09
N ARG A 220 2.52 7.93 -2.16
CA ARG A 220 1.80 6.69 -2.41
C ARG A 220 2.18 6.07 -3.75
N VAL A 221 2.16 6.86 -4.83
CA VAL A 221 2.47 6.35 -6.18
C VAL A 221 3.93 5.91 -6.24
N VAL A 222 4.86 6.71 -5.70
CA VAL A 222 6.29 6.40 -5.68
C VAL A 222 6.59 5.11 -4.93
N LEU A 223 6.08 4.95 -3.70
CA LEU A 223 6.30 3.73 -2.91
C LEU A 223 5.65 2.50 -3.54
N ARG A 224 4.47 2.64 -4.15
CA ARG A 224 3.78 1.56 -4.87
C ARG A 224 4.58 1.11 -6.09
N THR A 225 4.90 2.04 -6.98
CA THR A 225 5.69 1.74 -8.18
C THR A 225 7.07 1.21 -7.81
N GLY A 226 7.69 1.71 -6.74
CA GLY A 226 8.97 1.20 -6.27
C GLY A 226 8.89 -0.23 -5.71
N LEU A 227 7.81 -0.58 -4.98
CA LEU A 227 7.57 -1.96 -4.57
C LEU A 227 7.33 -2.87 -5.77
N ASP A 228 6.56 -2.42 -6.77
CA ASP A 228 6.30 -3.18 -8.00
C ASP A 228 7.62 -3.51 -8.74
N THR A 229 8.54 -2.54 -8.83
CA THR A 229 9.89 -2.75 -9.39
C THR A 229 10.67 -3.79 -8.58
N LEU A 230 10.71 -3.68 -7.25
CA LEU A 230 11.39 -4.66 -6.40
C LEU A 230 10.78 -6.06 -6.46
N GLU A 231 9.46 -6.16 -6.63
CA GLU A 231 8.77 -7.42 -6.86
C GLU A 231 9.27 -8.07 -8.15
N ILE A 232 9.32 -7.32 -9.25
CA ILE A 232 9.86 -7.82 -10.53
C ILE A 232 11.33 -8.25 -10.37
N CYS A 233 12.18 -7.43 -9.74
CA CYS A 233 13.58 -7.79 -9.49
C CYS A 233 13.71 -9.07 -8.65
N THR A 234 12.85 -9.27 -7.64
CA THR A 234 12.85 -10.47 -6.80
C THR A 234 12.42 -11.71 -7.58
N VAL A 235 11.41 -11.58 -8.45
CA VAL A 235 11.00 -12.67 -9.35
C VAL A 235 12.15 -13.04 -10.29
N VAL A 236 12.83 -12.06 -10.87
CA VAL A 236 13.97 -12.29 -11.78
C VAL A 236 15.15 -12.92 -11.03
N LEU A 237 15.46 -12.47 -9.80
CA LEU A 237 16.48 -13.09 -8.95
C LEU A 237 16.16 -14.56 -8.66
N ARG A 238 14.89 -14.90 -8.42
CA ARG A 238 14.46 -16.30 -8.24
C ARG A 238 14.68 -17.14 -9.51
N VAL A 239 14.46 -16.57 -10.69
CA VAL A 239 14.77 -17.23 -11.97
C VAL A 239 16.27 -17.39 -12.15
N LEU A 240 17.07 -16.38 -11.81
CA LEU A 240 18.53 -16.45 -11.82
C LEU A 240 19.06 -17.55 -10.88
N ALA A 241 18.55 -17.62 -9.65
CA ALA A 241 18.89 -18.66 -8.68
C ALA A 241 18.54 -20.06 -9.19
N ARG A 242 17.44 -20.18 -9.94
CA ARG A 242 17.08 -21.42 -10.62
C ARG A 242 18.10 -21.77 -11.72
N SER A 243 18.49 -20.82 -12.57
CA SER A 243 19.50 -21.07 -13.61
C SER A 243 20.85 -21.50 -13.01
N PHE A 244 21.26 -20.92 -11.87
CA PHE A 244 22.45 -21.35 -11.14
C PHE A 244 22.31 -22.78 -10.60
N THR A 245 21.14 -23.12 -10.06
CA THR A 245 20.85 -24.48 -9.58
C THR A 245 20.88 -25.50 -10.73
N ASP A 246 20.28 -25.17 -11.87
CA ASP A 246 20.25 -26.04 -13.04
C ASP A 246 21.65 -26.20 -13.66
N LEU A 247 22.47 -25.13 -13.66
CA LEU A 247 23.87 -25.18 -14.07
C LEU A 247 24.73 -26.03 -13.13
N ALA A 248 24.55 -25.88 -11.81
CA ALA A 248 25.24 -26.72 -10.81
C ALA A 248 24.89 -28.21 -10.96
N LYS A 249 23.63 -28.54 -11.27
CA LYS A 249 23.22 -29.93 -11.55
C LYS A 249 23.86 -30.47 -12.83
N ALA A 250 23.92 -29.67 -13.87
CA ALA A 250 24.48 -30.09 -15.16
C ALA A 250 26.00 -30.31 -15.07
N ARG A 251 26.70 -29.48 -14.29
CA ARG A 251 28.17 -29.53 -14.12
C ARG A 251 28.65 -30.41 -12.96
N GLY A 252 27.76 -30.82 -12.06
CA GLY A 252 28.07 -31.78 -10.99
C GLY A 252 29.08 -31.24 -9.97
N SER A 253 30.34 -31.67 -10.06
CA SER A 253 31.43 -31.24 -9.16
C SER A 253 32.41 -30.26 -9.82
N GLU A 254 32.16 -29.89 -11.07
CA GLU A 254 32.92 -28.86 -11.77
C GLU A 254 32.54 -27.46 -11.28
N GLU A 255 33.36 -26.48 -11.64
CA GLU A 255 33.10 -25.07 -11.36
C GLU A 255 31.86 -24.59 -12.15
N LEU A 256 30.99 -23.83 -11.48
CA LEU A 256 29.78 -23.25 -12.08
C LEU A 256 30.13 -22.43 -13.32
N PHE A 257 31.10 -21.53 -13.15
CA PHE A 257 31.69 -20.75 -14.21
C PHE A 257 33.21 -20.87 -14.16
N PRO A 258 33.92 -20.82 -15.30
CA PRO A 258 35.37 -20.69 -15.31
C PRO A 258 35.81 -19.48 -14.46
N PRO A 259 36.98 -19.49 -13.79
CA PRO A 259 37.33 -18.50 -12.76
C PRO A 259 37.20 -17.04 -13.21
N ARG A 260 37.58 -16.72 -14.46
CA ARG A 260 37.45 -15.38 -15.03
C ARG A 260 35.99 -14.95 -15.24
N VAL A 261 35.15 -15.89 -15.68
CA VAL A 261 33.70 -15.67 -15.87
C VAL A 261 33.04 -15.54 -14.51
N GLY A 262 33.33 -16.45 -13.57
CA GLY A 262 32.80 -16.44 -12.21
C GLY A 262 33.09 -15.14 -11.48
N ALA A 263 34.33 -14.63 -11.54
CA ALA A 263 34.69 -13.34 -10.96
C ALA A 263 33.91 -12.16 -11.59
N THR A 264 33.63 -12.23 -12.89
CA THR A 264 32.83 -11.19 -13.58
C THR A 264 31.36 -11.29 -13.19
N VAL A 265 30.83 -12.50 -13.00
CA VAL A 265 29.48 -12.73 -12.47
C VAL A 265 29.35 -12.21 -11.04
N GLU A 266 30.31 -12.51 -10.17
CA GLU A 266 30.36 -12.01 -8.80
C GLU A 266 30.34 -10.47 -8.76
N GLN A 267 31.22 -9.84 -9.55
CA GLN A 267 31.26 -8.39 -9.68
C GLN A 267 29.92 -7.81 -10.15
N LEU A 268 29.35 -8.37 -11.23
CA LEU A 268 28.08 -7.91 -11.78
C LEU A 268 26.94 -8.04 -10.76
N LEU A 269 26.85 -9.16 -10.04
CA LEU A 269 25.82 -9.35 -9.03
C LEU A 269 26.00 -8.40 -7.85
N SER A 270 27.23 -8.06 -7.46
CA SER A 270 27.50 -7.03 -6.45
C SER A 270 27.03 -5.65 -6.90
N GLU A 271 27.36 -5.25 -8.13
CA GLU A 271 26.98 -3.96 -8.69
C GLU A 271 25.45 -3.82 -8.80
N ILE A 272 24.75 -4.85 -9.28
CA ILE A 272 23.28 -4.87 -9.31
C ILE A 272 22.70 -4.84 -7.89
N ALA A 273 23.30 -5.55 -6.95
CA ALA A 273 22.84 -5.60 -5.57
C ALA A 273 22.95 -4.24 -4.85
N ASP A 274 24.01 -3.48 -5.13
CA ASP A 274 24.15 -2.11 -4.66
C ASP A 274 23.14 -1.17 -5.32
N ALA A 275 22.91 -1.31 -6.63
CA ALA A 275 21.88 -0.56 -7.37
C ALA A 275 20.46 -0.79 -6.80
N ILE A 276 20.12 -2.02 -6.40
CA ILE A 276 18.83 -2.34 -5.76
C ILE A 276 18.65 -1.58 -4.44
N VAL A 277 19.72 -1.45 -3.64
CA VAL A 277 19.66 -0.68 -2.39
C VAL A 277 19.56 0.82 -2.66
N SER A 278 20.34 1.35 -3.60
CA SER A 278 20.24 2.76 -4.00
C SER A 278 18.87 3.09 -4.58
N PHE A 279 18.25 2.18 -5.33
CA PHE A 279 16.88 2.31 -5.80
C PHE A 279 15.87 2.39 -4.64
N ALA A 280 15.99 1.50 -3.65
CA ALA A 280 15.13 1.54 -2.47
C ALA A 280 15.28 2.86 -1.69
N VAL A 281 16.51 3.38 -1.55
CA VAL A 281 16.77 4.69 -0.95
C VAL A 281 16.14 5.81 -1.78
N LEU A 282 16.28 5.79 -3.10
CA LEU A 282 15.68 6.77 -4.01
C LEU A 282 14.14 6.80 -3.90
N VAL A 283 13.50 5.63 -3.76
CA VAL A 283 12.04 5.50 -3.62
C VAL A 283 11.54 5.98 -2.24
N THR A 284 12.38 5.91 -1.22
CA THR A 284 12.02 6.25 0.16
C THR A 284 12.47 7.66 0.57
N THR A 285 13.35 8.31 -0.19
CA THR A 285 13.87 9.65 0.10
C THR A 285 12.81 10.74 -0.09
N HIS A 286 12.66 11.59 0.92
CA HIS A 286 11.57 12.58 1.04
C HIS A 286 11.91 14.01 0.55
N LEU A 287 13.18 14.33 0.29
CA LEU A 287 13.64 15.68 -0.05
C LEU A 287 14.13 15.73 -1.51
N SER A 288 13.65 16.70 -2.29
CA SER A 288 13.96 16.86 -3.72
C SER A 288 15.47 16.90 -4.00
N GLU A 289 16.24 17.60 -3.17
CA GLU A 289 17.71 17.68 -3.32
C GLU A 289 18.39 16.33 -3.04
N ASN A 290 17.91 15.58 -2.04
CA ASN A 290 18.43 14.24 -1.76
C ASN A 290 18.02 13.25 -2.86
N ALA A 291 16.85 13.44 -3.48
CA ALA A 291 16.35 12.59 -4.55
C ALA A 291 17.20 12.69 -5.83
N GLU A 292 17.61 13.90 -6.23
CA GLU A 292 18.52 14.08 -7.38
C GLU A 292 19.87 13.40 -7.15
N SER A 293 20.44 13.54 -5.95
CA SER A 293 21.70 12.88 -5.60
C SER A 293 21.58 11.35 -5.60
N ALA A 294 20.46 10.82 -5.10
CA ALA A 294 20.18 9.39 -5.09
C ALA A 294 19.92 8.84 -6.50
N GLU A 295 19.29 9.63 -7.37
CA GLU A 295 19.07 9.30 -8.77
C GLU A 295 20.38 9.26 -9.56
N ALA A 296 21.23 10.27 -9.40
CA ALA A 296 22.55 10.31 -10.02
C ALA A 296 23.41 9.12 -9.58
N ARG A 297 23.37 8.77 -8.28
CA ARG A 297 24.07 7.59 -7.75
C ARG A 297 23.55 6.29 -8.37
N LEU A 298 22.24 6.08 -8.39
CA LEU A 298 21.64 4.90 -9.02
C LEU A 298 22.00 4.80 -10.49
N SER A 299 21.94 5.91 -11.24
CA SER A 299 22.30 5.94 -12.66
C SER A 299 23.77 5.54 -12.89
N ALA A 300 24.69 6.01 -12.04
CA ALA A 300 26.10 5.62 -12.11
C ALA A 300 26.32 4.14 -11.78
N GLU A 301 25.64 3.60 -10.77
CA GLU A 301 25.70 2.18 -10.40
C GLU A 301 25.15 1.30 -11.54
N LEU A 302 24.02 1.67 -12.15
CA LEU A 302 23.45 0.95 -13.30
C LEU A 302 24.32 1.03 -14.55
N HIS A 303 24.96 2.17 -14.82
CA HIS A 303 25.91 2.30 -15.93
C HIS A 303 27.12 1.38 -15.74
N THR A 304 27.64 1.30 -14.52
CA THR A 304 28.72 0.38 -14.14
C THR A 304 28.30 -1.07 -14.36
N ALA A 305 27.14 -1.47 -13.82
CA ALA A 305 26.58 -2.82 -13.99
C ALA A 305 26.36 -3.18 -15.46
N ALA A 306 25.89 -2.25 -16.29
CA ALA A 306 25.72 -2.46 -17.72
C ALA A 306 27.07 -2.73 -18.43
N GLY A 307 28.11 -1.98 -18.09
CA GLY A 307 29.46 -2.21 -18.61
C GLY A 307 30.03 -3.58 -18.22
N THR A 308 29.85 -4.00 -16.97
CA THR A 308 30.27 -5.33 -16.49
C THR A 308 29.45 -6.44 -17.17
N ARG A 309 28.14 -6.22 -17.39
CA ARG A 309 27.25 -7.13 -18.15
C ARG A 309 27.75 -7.31 -19.58
N ASP A 310 28.13 -6.23 -20.26
CA ASP A 310 28.65 -6.29 -21.64
C ASP A 310 29.95 -7.09 -21.70
N ARG A 311 30.86 -6.89 -20.74
CA ARG A 311 32.08 -7.69 -20.60
C ARG A 311 31.78 -9.17 -20.33
N LEU A 312 30.80 -9.46 -19.46
CA LEU A 312 30.36 -10.82 -19.20
C LEU A 312 29.81 -11.48 -20.48
N ALA A 313 29.06 -10.75 -21.30
CA ALA A 313 28.53 -11.25 -22.57
C ALA A 313 29.65 -11.71 -23.52
N GLU A 314 30.74 -10.94 -23.62
CA GLU A 314 31.89 -11.31 -24.44
C GLU A 314 32.59 -12.57 -23.94
N LEU A 315 32.80 -12.69 -22.62
CA LEU A 315 33.41 -13.86 -22.00
C LEU A 315 32.53 -15.11 -22.18
N LEU A 316 31.22 -14.99 -21.95
CA LEU A 316 30.28 -16.09 -22.16
C LEU A 316 30.22 -16.54 -23.62
N ARG A 317 30.33 -15.61 -24.57
CA ARG A 317 30.40 -15.94 -26.00
C ARG A 317 31.63 -16.79 -26.34
N GLU A 318 32.77 -16.51 -25.72
CA GLU A 318 33.98 -17.33 -25.88
C GLU A 318 33.83 -18.71 -25.24
N GLU A 319 33.21 -18.79 -24.07
CA GLU A 319 32.98 -20.07 -23.39
C GLU A 319 31.95 -20.94 -24.11
N ILE A 320 30.86 -20.37 -24.63
CA ILE A 320 29.86 -21.11 -25.43
C ILE A 320 30.49 -21.76 -26.66
N ARG A 321 31.51 -21.13 -27.26
CA ARG A 321 32.26 -21.74 -28.38
C ARG A 321 33.08 -22.96 -27.97
N LYS A 322 33.46 -23.08 -26.69
CA LYS A 322 34.24 -24.21 -26.15
C LYS A 322 33.32 -25.30 -25.60
N ASP A 323 32.30 -24.93 -24.84
CA ASP A 323 31.31 -25.83 -24.23
C ASP A 323 29.89 -25.45 -24.68
N TRP A 324 29.42 -26.13 -25.73
CA TRP A 324 28.09 -25.93 -26.28
C TRP A 324 26.99 -26.62 -25.46
N ALA A 325 27.30 -27.56 -24.57
CA ALA A 325 26.28 -28.39 -23.93
C ALA A 325 25.32 -27.59 -23.02
N HIS A 326 25.78 -26.43 -22.52
CA HIS A 326 25.06 -25.62 -21.52
C HIS A 326 24.78 -24.18 -21.96
N TRP A 327 24.90 -23.88 -23.26
CA TRP A 327 24.80 -22.51 -23.79
C TRP A 327 23.53 -21.76 -23.36
N GLN A 328 22.40 -22.48 -23.28
CA GLN A 328 21.10 -21.91 -22.90
C GLN A 328 21.08 -21.39 -21.44
N LEU A 329 21.80 -22.05 -20.53
CA LEU A 329 21.86 -21.66 -19.12
C LEU A 329 22.74 -20.42 -18.94
N LEU A 330 23.85 -20.35 -19.69
CA LEU A 330 24.72 -19.17 -19.74
C LEU A 330 23.99 -17.96 -20.32
N GLY A 331 23.24 -18.16 -21.42
CA GLY A 331 22.40 -17.12 -22.02
C GLY A 331 21.27 -16.65 -21.09
N ALA A 332 20.69 -17.56 -20.29
CA ALA A 332 19.68 -17.21 -19.29
C ALA A 332 20.25 -16.27 -18.22
N VAL A 333 21.45 -16.53 -17.70
CA VAL A 333 22.11 -15.66 -16.71
C VAL A 333 22.29 -14.23 -17.23
N LEU A 334 22.71 -14.10 -18.49
CA LEU A 334 22.86 -12.79 -19.14
C LEU A 334 21.50 -12.09 -19.33
N THR A 335 20.46 -12.86 -19.66
CA THR A 335 19.10 -12.34 -19.85
C THR A 335 18.52 -11.84 -18.53
N GLU A 336 18.63 -12.62 -17.45
CA GLU A 336 18.06 -12.25 -16.15
C GLU A 336 18.80 -11.04 -15.54
N THR A 337 20.13 -10.97 -15.65
CA THR A 337 20.90 -9.79 -15.18
C THR A 337 20.53 -8.53 -15.96
N THR A 338 20.37 -8.64 -17.29
CA THR A 338 19.89 -7.53 -18.14
C THR A 338 18.50 -7.07 -17.72
N ARG A 339 17.57 -7.99 -17.46
CA ARG A 339 16.22 -7.65 -17.00
C ARG A 339 16.20 -6.87 -15.69
N ILE A 340 17.06 -7.23 -14.73
CA ILE A 340 17.13 -6.48 -13.46
C ILE A 340 17.65 -5.05 -13.71
N ILE A 341 18.70 -4.90 -14.51
CA ILE A 341 19.27 -3.57 -14.85
C ILE A 341 18.22 -2.70 -15.55
N ASP A 342 17.52 -3.25 -16.54
CA ASP A 342 16.48 -2.53 -17.29
C ASP A 342 15.30 -2.13 -16.40
N GLU A 343 14.89 -2.99 -15.47
CA GLU A 343 13.78 -2.74 -14.57
C GLU A 343 14.08 -1.62 -13.56
N LEU A 344 15.34 -1.52 -13.11
CA LEU A 344 15.82 -0.47 -12.20
C LEU A 344 16.07 0.88 -12.90
N ASN A 345 16.11 0.92 -14.22
CA ASN A 345 16.45 2.12 -14.99
C ASN A 345 15.40 3.24 -14.80
N THR A 346 15.90 4.43 -14.45
CA THR A 346 15.09 5.58 -14.03
C THR A 346 14.26 6.19 -15.16
N GLU A 347 14.69 6.08 -16.42
CA GLU A 347 13.91 6.57 -17.58
C GLU A 347 12.57 5.83 -17.71
N HIS A 348 12.56 4.53 -17.44
CA HIS A 348 11.34 3.72 -17.47
C HIS A 348 10.43 4.05 -16.28
N ARG A 349 11.01 4.46 -15.14
CA ARG A 349 10.26 4.89 -13.95
C ARG A 349 9.61 6.25 -14.15
N ALA A 350 10.31 7.24 -14.72
CA ALA A 350 9.75 8.57 -14.96
C ALA A 350 8.49 8.50 -15.84
N ARG A 351 8.52 7.68 -16.90
CA ARG A 351 7.35 7.42 -17.75
C ARG A 351 6.21 6.74 -16.98
N ARG A 352 6.50 5.67 -16.24
CA ARG A 352 5.49 4.96 -15.40
C ARG A 352 4.85 5.86 -14.34
N LEU A 353 5.65 6.69 -13.69
CA LEU A 353 5.16 7.69 -12.71
C LEU A 353 4.22 8.70 -13.35
N LEU A 354 4.59 9.24 -14.52
CA LEU A 354 3.76 10.19 -15.27
C LEU A 354 2.43 9.55 -15.68
N GLU A 355 2.46 8.32 -16.19
CA GLU A 355 1.26 7.58 -16.60
C GLU A 355 0.30 7.29 -15.44
N GLU A 356 0.82 6.84 -14.29
CA GLU A 356 -0.01 6.60 -13.10
C GLU A 356 -0.56 7.89 -12.50
N LEU A 357 0.24 8.97 -12.46
CA LEU A 357 -0.26 10.28 -12.03
C LEU A 357 -1.38 10.80 -12.94
N ASP A 358 -1.26 10.60 -14.24
CA ASP A 358 -2.29 10.93 -15.23
C ASP A 358 -3.56 10.09 -15.01
N ARG A 359 -3.42 8.78 -14.81
CA ARG A 359 -4.54 7.86 -14.54
C ARG A 359 -5.28 8.25 -13.28
N VAL A 360 -4.57 8.51 -12.18
CA VAL A 360 -5.17 8.93 -10.90
C VAL A 360 -5.85 10.30 -11.04
N SER A 361 -5.23 11.26 -11.74
CA SER A 361 -5.80 12.58 -12.00
C SER A 361 -7.09 12.51 -12.83
N ARG A 362 -7.12 11.67 -13.87
CA ARG A 362 -8.32 11.41 -14.69
C ARG A 362 -9.43 10.72 -13.89
N GLY A 363 -9.08 9.78 -13.01
CA GLY A 363 -10.00 9.11 -12.10
C GLY A 363 -10.63 10.04 -11.06
N GLN A 364 -9.88 11.03 -10.55
CA GLN A 364 -10.41 12.05 -9.65
C GLN A 364 -11.35 13.03 -10.38
N ARG A 365 -11.00 13.46 -11.59
CA ARG A 365 -11.85 14.34 -12.42
C ARG A 365 -13.20 13.72 -12.78
N THR A 366 -13.23 12.41 -13.02
CA THR A 366 -14.47 11.67 -13.33
C THR A 366 -15.36 11.47 -12.10
N LYS A 367 -14.79 11.24 -10.91
CA LYS A 367 -15.58 11.03 -9.67
C LYS A 367 -16.14 12.32 -9.05
N LEU A 368 -15.48 13.47 -9.22
CA LEU A 368 -15.88 14.74 -8.58
C LEU A 368 -15.81 15.93 -9.57
N PRO A 369 -16.64 15.95 -10.63
CA PRO A 369 -16.55 16.95 -11.70
C PRO A 369 -16.80 18.39 -11.21
N ARG A 370 -17.55 18.58 -10.12
CA ARG A 370 -17.84 19.89 -9.53
C ARG A 370 -16.65 20.49 -8.76
N LEU A 371 -15.86 19.67 -8.07
CA LEU A 371 -14.65 20.10 -7.35
C LEU A 371 -13.49 20.38 -8.32
N ALA A 372 -13.37 19.60 -9.40
CA ALA A 372 -12.39 19.84 -10.45
C ALA A 372 -12.59 21.22 -11.12
N ARG A 373 -13.84 21.58 -11.46
CA ARG A 373 -14.17 22.91 -12.02
C ARG A 373 -13.92 24.06 -11.04
N LEU A 374 -14.10 23.84 -9.75
CA LEU A 374 -13.79 24.83 -8.69
C LEU A 374 -12.28 25.05 -8.55
N ARG A 375 -11.49 23.98 -8.64
CA ARG A 375 -10.03 24.03 -8.54
C ARG A 375 -9.38 24.65 -9.80
N ASP A 376 -9.91 24.37 -10.98
CA ASP A 376 -9.49 25.05 -12.23
C ASP A 376 -9.84 26.54 -12.21
N ARG A 377 -10.98 26.93 -11.61
CA ARG A 377 -11.33 28.35 -11.42
C ARG A 377 -10.48 29.08 -10.38
N LEU A 378 -9.84 28.36 -9.46
CA LEU A 378 -9.01 28.92 -8.40
C LEU A 378 -7.53 29.05 -8.77
N GLY A 379 -7.12 28.76 -10.01
CA GLY A 379 -5.78 29.07 -10.52
C GLY A 379 -4.61 28.34 -9.85
N VAL A 380 -4.86 27.43 -8.90
CA VAL A 380 -3.81 26.77 -8.09
C VAL A 380 -2.86 25.89 -8.92
N GLN A 381 -3.25 25.54 -10.16
CA GLN A 381 -2.44 24.66 -11.01
C GLN A 381 -1.46 25.42 -11.92
N GLU A 382 -1.73 26.68 -12.27
CA GLU A 382 -0.80 27.48 -13.09
C GLU A 382 0.41 27.97 -12.28
N GLU A 383 0.25 28.30 -10.99
CA GLU A 383 1.38 28.73 -10.15
C GLU A 383 2.42 27.63 -9.89
N LEU A 384 1.98 26.36 -9.74
CA LEU A 384 2.88 25.22 -9.56
C LEU A 384 3.67 24.86 -10.83
N TRP A 385 3.06 25.06 -12.00
CA TRP A 385 3.74 24.85 -13.29
C TRP A 385 4.69 25.99 -13.65
N ARG A 386 4.30 27.25 -13.39
CA ARG A 386 5.15 28.43 -13.63
C ARG A 386 6.41 28.45 -12.75
N ASN A 387 6.30 28.04 -11.48
CA ASN A 387 7.46 28.02 -10.58
C ASN A 387 8.49 26.92 -10.91
N ARG A 388 8.14 25.87 -11.66
CA ARG A 388 9.12 24.90 -12.17
C ARG A 388 9.69 25.26 -13.54
N ALA A 389 8.89 25.86 -14.42
CA ALA A 389 9.37 26.27 -15.74
C ALA A 389 10.26 27.55 -15.69
N GLY A 390 10.16 28.37 -14.64
CA GLY A 390 10.93 29.62 -14.50
C GLY A 390 12.37 29.47 -14.00
N VAL A 391 12.84 28.26 -13.65
CA VAL A 391 14.22 28.05 -13.16
C VAL A 391 15.20 27.71 -14.30
N GLY A 392 14.71 27.52 -15.54
CA GLY A 392 15.53 27.17 -16.71
C GLY A 392 16.09 28.33 -17.55
N GLU A 393 15.72 29.59 -17.29
CA GLU A 393 16.11 30.75 -18.14
C GLU A 393 17.00 31.79 -17.44
N ARG A 394 17.88 31.36 -16.53
CA ARG A 394 18.96 32.23 -16.03
C ARG A 394 20.33 31.55 -16.05
N PHE A 395 20.77 31.13 -17.23
CA PHE A 395 22.20 31.16 -17.57
C PHE A 395 22.31 31.37 -19.08
N ARG A 396 22.60 32.63 -19.44
CA ARG A 396 23.13 33.01 -20.75
C ARG A 396 24.54 33.53 -20.53
#